data_AF-A0AA43UGI5-F1
#
_entry.id   AF-A0AA43UGI5-F1
#
_cell.length_a   1.000
_cell.length_b   1.000
_cell.length_c   1.000
_cell.angle_alpha   90.00
_cell.angle_beta   90.00
_cell.angle_gamma   90.00
#
_symmetry.space_group_name_H-M   'P 1'
#
loop_
_entity.id
_entity.type
_entity.pdbx_description
1 polymer ?
#
loop_
_entity_poly.entity_id
_entity_poly.type
_entity_poly.pdbx_seq_one_letter_code
_entity_poly.pdbx_strand_id
1 'polypeptide(L)' 'MKMEELMAPCPKCGSKNKTQHRDFDKEFRAYAASGELKCSDCGHIFKTRDEMIDERRKEEKENE' A
#
# COMPACT_ATOMS: atom_id res chain seq x y z
N MET A 1 7.07 3.44 4.39
CA MET A 1 7.37 2.09 3.87
C MET A 1 8.86 1.96 3.60
N LYS A 2 9.54 1.01 4.24
CA LYS A 2 10.95 0.70 3.94
C LYS A 2 11.03 0.05 2.56
N MET A 3 11.97 0.49 1.73
CA MET A 3 12.15 0.04 0.33
C MET A 3 12.26 -1.49 0.20
N GLU A 4 12.73 -2.15 1.25
CA GLU A 4 12.99 -3.59 1.31
C GLU A 4 11.71 -4.45 1.29
N GLU A 5 10.63 -4.02 1.96
CA GLU A 5 9.33 -4.72 1.96
C GLU A 5 8.62 -4.61 0.59
N LEU A 6 8.87 -3.53 -0.15
CA LEU A 6 8.32 -3.35 -1.48
C LEU A 6 8.90 -4.37 -2.46
N MET A 7 10.18 -4.73 -2.29
CA MET A 7 10.88 -5.67 -3.17
C MET A 7 10.75 -7.15 -2.72
N ALA A 8 10.16 -7.39 -1.56
CA ALA A 8 9.93 -8.74 -1.04
C ALA A 8 9.03 -9.57 -1.99
N PRO A 9 9.41 -10.81 -2.32
CA PRO A 9 8.59 -11.66 -3.18
C PRO A 9 7.24 -11.97 -2.54
N CYS A 10 6.22 -12.17 -3.37
CA CYS A 10 4.90 -12.55 -2.89
C CYS A 10 4.94 -13.91 -2.19
N PRO A 11 4.38 -14.06 -0.98
CA PRO A 11 4.37 -15.34 -0.27
C PRO A 11 3.49 -16.40 -0.95
N LYS A 12 2.56 -16.00 -1.82
CA LYS A 12 1.66 -16.93 -2.53
C LYS A 12 2.21 -17.44 -3.85
N CYS A 13 2.80 -16.58 -4.67
CA CYS A 13 3.26 -16.93 -6.02
C CYS A 13 4.75 -16.68 -6.27
N GLY A 14 5.48 -16.12 -5.31
CA GLY A 14 6.90 -15.78 -5.46
C GLY A 14 7.18 -14.56 -6.36
N SER A 15 6.16 -14.03 -7.04
CA SER A 15 6.32 -12.87 -7.93
C SER A 15 6.68 -11.61 -7.14
N LYS A 16 7.60 -10.81 -7.69
CA LYS A 16 7.96 -9.48 -7.19
C LYS A 16 7.09 -8.38 -7.80
N ASN A 17 6.24 -8.71 -8.76
CA ASN A 17 5.36 -7.76 -9.39
C ASN A 17 4.23 -7.40 -8.43
N LYS A 18 4.25 -6.14 -7.99
CA LYS A 18 3.24 -5.54 -7.14
C LYS A 18 2.64 -4.36 -7.88
N THR A 19 1.32 -4.27 -7.85
CA THR A 19 0.56 -3.13 -8.34
C THR A 19 0.05 -2.36 -7.15
N GLN A 20 0.39 -1.07 -7.08
CA GLN A 20 -0.20 -0.15 -6.12
C GLN A 20 -1.48 0.43 -6.73
N HIS A 21 -2.61 0.16 -6.09
CA HIS A 21 -3.88 0.81 -6.42
C HIS A 21 -3.92 2.20 -5.79
N ARG A 22 -4.40 3.17 -6.56
CA ARG A 22 -4.64 4.53 -6.07
C ARG A 22 -6.10 4.88 -6.28
N ASP A 23 -6.73 5.30 -5.19
CA ASP A 23 -8.10 5.76 -5.21
C ASP A 23 -8.07 7.28 -5.35
N PHE A 24 -8.56 7.74 -6.50
CA PHE A 24 -8.72 9.16 -6.74
C PHE A 24 -10.04 9.60 -6.13
N ASP A 25 -9.98 10.67 -5.35
CA ASP A 25 -11.20 11.28 -4.87
C ASP A 25 -12.02 11.78 -6.07
N LYS A 26 -13.33 11.53 -6.03
CA LYS A 26 -14.22 11.82 -7.16
C LYS A 26 -14.32 13.33 -7.40
N GLU A 27 -14.27 14.11 -6.33
CA GLU A 27 -14.33 15.57 -6.37
C GLU A 27 -12.92 16.14 -6.57
N PHE A 28 -11.93 15.57 -5.87
CA PHE A 28 -10.55 16.06 -5.92
C PHE A 28 -9.63 15.06 -6.62
N ARG A 29 -9.65 15.05 -7.96
CA ARG A 29 -8.76 14.19 -8.78
C ARG A 29 -7.26 14.40 -8.54
N ALA A 30 -6.87 15.55 -7.99
CA ALA A 30 -5.49 15.82 -7.57
C ALA A 30 -5.13 15.09 -6.26
N TYR A 31 -6.13 14.74 -5.44
CA TYR A 31 -5.95 13.98 -4.22
C TYR A 31 -6.08 12.48 -4.51
N ALA A 32 -4.93 11.83 -4.67
CA ALA A 32 -4.84 10.38 -4.76
C ALA A 32 -4.53 9.79 -3.39
N ALA A 33 -5.46 9.02 -2.84
CA ALA A 33 -5.20 8.20 -1.67
C ALA A 33 -4.54 6.89 -2.11
N SER A 34 -3.54 6.44 -1.36
CA SER A 34 -3.01 5.08 -1.51
C SER A 34 -4.11 4.10 -1.11
N GLY A 35 -4.57 3.29 -2.06
CA GLY A 35 -5.62 2.30 -1.84
C GLY A 35 -5.05 1.03 -1.22
N GLU A 36 -4.59 0.12 -2.06
CA GLU A 36 -4.05 -1.17 -1.64
C GLU A 36 -2.80 -1.52 -2.45
N LEU A 37 -1.87 -2.26 -1.82
CA LEU A 37 -0.74 -2.85 -2.51
C LEU A 37 -1.03 -4.33 -2.74
N LYS A 38 -1.19 -4.74 -4.00
CA LYS A 38 -1.49 -6.14 -4.34
C LYS A 38 -0.48 -6.74 -5.30
N CYS A 39 -0.29 -8.05 -5.25
CA CYS A 39 0.47 -8.79 -6.25
C CYS A 39 -0.30 -8.79 -7.58
N SER A 40 0.40 -8.48 -8.67
CA SER A 40 -0.19 -8.45 -10.01
C SER A 40 -0.59 -9.85 -10.52
N ASP A 41 0.17 -10.88 -10.13
CA ASP A 41 -0.01 -12.25 -10.64
C ASP A 41 -1.08 -13.06 -9.88
N CYS A 42 -1.16 -12.90 -8.56
CA CYS A 42 -2.06 -13.72 -7.73
C CYS A 42 -3.09 -12.92 -6.91
N GLY A 43 -3.05 -11.59 -6.96
CA GLY A 43 -3.97 -10.74 -6.20
C GLY A 43 -3.74 -10.72 -4.69
N HIS A 44 -2.61 -11.25 -4.19
CA HIS A 44 -2.29 -11.17 -2.76
C HIS A 44 -2.13 -9.72 -2.31
N ILE A 45 -2.93 -9.31 -1.32
CA ILE A 45 -2.88 -7.98 -0.73
C ILE A 45 -1.76 -7.96 0.33
N PHE A 46 -0.77 -7.09 0.12
CA PHE A 46 0.34 -6.87 1.05
C PHE A 46 0.00 -5.82 2.10
N LYS A 47 -0.69 -4.74 1.70
CA LYS A 47 -1.14 -3.68 2.60
C LYS A 47 -2.48 -3.14 2.12
N THR A 48 -3.38 -2.95 3.08
CA THR A 48 -4.67 -2.30 2.87
C THR A 48 -4.60 -0.80 3.16
N ARG A 49 -5.64 -0.08 2.74
CA ARG A 49 -5.76 1.36 2.99
C ARG A 49 -5.80 1.66 4.49
N ASP A 50 -6.59 0.90 5.23
CA ASP A 50 -6.79 1.10 6.67
C ASP A 50 -5.48 0.89 7.44
N GLU A 51 -4.71 -0.14 7.10
CA GLU A 51 -3.37 -0.36 7.69
C GLU A 51 -2.43 0.83 7.42
N MET A 52 -2.41 1.38 6.21
CA MET A 52 -1.59 2.54 5.89
C MET A 52 -2.03 3.82 6.61
N ILE A 53 -3.33 3.98 6.90
CA ILE A 53 -3.85 5.11 7.67
C ILE A 53 -3.45 4.96 9.14
N ASP A 54 -3.58 3.76 9.70
CA ASP A 54 -3.20 3.50 11.08
C ASP A 54 -1.69 3.61 11.30
N GLU A 55 -0.88 3.15 10.35
CA GLU A 55 0.57 3.37 10.37
C GLU A 55 0.90 4.87 10.38
N ARG A 56 0.31 5.66 9.47
CA ARG A 56 0.53 7.10 9.41
C ARG A 56 0.17 7.79 10.74
N ARG A 57 -0.98 7.44 11.31
CA ARG A 57 -1.43 8.00 12.60
C ARG A 57 -0.50 7.63 13.75
N LYS A 58 0.11 6.44 13.72
CA LYS A 58 1.12 6.04 14.72
C LYS A 58 2.42 6.83 14.53
N GLU A 59 2.89 6.95 13.28
CA GLU A 59 4.08 7.75 12.95
C GLU A 59 3.90 9.23 13.36
N GLU A 60 2.69 9.79 13.21
CA GLU A 60 2.36 11.15 13.68
C GLU A 60 2.40 11.26 15.21
N LYS A 61 1.98 10.23 15.94
CA LYS A 61 2.01 10.20 17.41
C LYS A 61 3.40 9.92 17.99
N GLU A 62 4.26 9.20 17.27
CA GLU A 62 5.66 8.96 17.68
C GLU A 62 6.57 10.16 17.43
N ASN A 63 6.15 11.11 16.58
CA ASN A 63 6.90 12.33 16.27
C ASN A 63 6.48 13.54 17.13
N GLU A 64 5.55 13.37 18.09
CA GLU A 64 5.12 14.37 19.08
C GLU A 64 5.80 14.15 20.43
#